data_AF-A0A3D3HF96-F1
#
_entry.id   AF-A0A3D3HF96-F1
#
_cell.length_a   1.000
_cell.length_b   1.000
_cell.length_c   1.000
_cell.angle_alpha   90.00
_cell.angle_beta   90.00
_cell.angle_gamma   90.00
#
_symmetry.space_group_name_H-M   'P 1'
#
loop_
_entity.id
_entity.type
_entity.pdbx_description
1 polymer ?
#
loop_
_entity_poly.entity_id
_entity_poly.type
_entity_poly.pdbx_seq_one_letter_code
_entity_poly.pdbx_strand_id
1 'polypeptide(L)'
;MEKDWGHSFPSAFIWMQSNHLDQPGISFKASVARIPRVTGTFTGFIAGFMFNNRLHGFTEYNRSCMSMLSTSEEDVEIEFRTRHITLRLAAPVDKATSLAAPVRGLMDGRIEESMTSVINLTLSETSTGLVVFSGEDRKGSIEISGESKNLMPR
;
A
#
# COMPACT_ATOMS: atom_id res chain seq x y z
N MET A 1 -19.72 17.28 -3.42
CA MET A 1 -18.75 17.28 -4.54
C MET A 1 -17.47 17.90 -4.02
N GLU A 2 -16.58 17.05 -3.54
CA GLU A 2 -15.27 17.44 -3.02
C GLU A 2 -14.31 17.63 -4.19
N LYS A 3 -13.46 18.66 -4.11
CA LYS A 3 -12.69 19.22 -5.22
C LYS A 3 -11.21 18.98 -4.92
N ASP A 4 -10.64 17.93 -5.52
CA ASP A 4 -9.23 17.58 -5.34
C ASP A 4 -8.32 18.64 -5.96
N TRP A 5 -7.66 19.41 -5.09
CA TRP A 5 -6.60 20.32 -5.48
C TRP A 5 -5.28 19.57 -5.62
N GLY A 6 -5.00 19.16 -6.85
CA GLY A 6 -3.67 18.81 -7.36
C GLY A 6 -3.77 18.87 -8.87
N HIS A 7 -3.00 19.72 -9.54
CA HIS A 7 -3.13 19.97 -10.98
C HIS A 7 -2.96 18.73 -11.88
N SER A 8 -2.61 17.57 -11.31
CA SER A 8 -2.55 16.29 -12.01
C SER A 8 -2.72 15.16 -10.98
N PHE A 9 -3.70 14.29 -11.19
CA PHE A 9 -3.84 13.04 -10.45
C PHE A 9 -2.60 12.15 -10.71
N PRO A 10 -2.10 11.36 -9.74
CA PRO A 10 -0.94 10.50 -9.95
C PRO A 10 -1.20 9.51 -11.10
N SER A 11 -0.18 9.26 -11.93
CA SER A 11 -0.31 8.35 -13.09
C SER A 11 -0.38 6.87 -12.71
N ALA A 12 0.02 6.54 -11.49
CA ALA A 12 -0.17 5.24 -10.87
C ALA A 12 -0.23 5.40 -9.35
N PHE A 13 -1.07 4.62 -8.67
CA PHE A 13 -1.10 4.55 -7.22
C PHE A 13 -1.52 3.16 -6.71
N ILE A 14 -1.08 2.85 -5.49
CA ILE A 14 -1.55 1.73 -4.67
C ILE A 14 -1.97 2.32 -3.33
N TRP A 15 -3.19 2.02 -2.90
CA TRP A 15 -3.71 2.37 -1.59
C TRP A 15 -4.15 1.10 -0.86
N MET A 16 -3.82 0.99 0.42
CA MET A 16 -4.17 -0.15 1.25
C MET A 16 -4.60 0.31 2.64
N GLN A 17 -5.61 -0.33 3.22
CA GLN A 17 -6.03 -0.09 4.59
C GLN A 17 -6.53 -1.38 5.25
N SER A 18 -6.24 -1.51 6.55
CA SER A 18 -6.73 -2.60 7.39
C SER A 18 -7.00 -2.08 8.80
N ASN A 19 -8.17 -2.42 9.35
CA ASN A 19 -8.59 -2.02 10.71
C ASN A 19 -9.12 -3.21 11.52
N HIS A 20 -9.16 -4.41 10.95
CA HIS A 20 -9.75 -5.60 11.54
C HIS A 20 -8.71 -6.72 11.71
N LEU A 21 -7.47 -6.32 12.00
CA LEU A 21 -6.45 -7.26 12.45
C LEU A 21 -6.90 -7.93 13.75
N ASP A 22 -6.39 -9.14 14.00
CA ASP A 22 -6.85 -10.10 15.02
C ASP A 22 -7.00 -9.55 16.46
N GLN A 23 -6.53 -8.32 16.73
CA GLN A 23 -6.64 -7.66 18.03
C GLN A 23 -7.12 -6.20 17.89
N PRO A 24 -7.99 -5.72 18.79
CA PRO A 24 -8.36 -4.31 18.86
C PRO A 24 -7.15 -3.40 19.05
N GLY A 25 -7.21 -2.18 18.48
CA GLY A 25 -6.13 -1.20 18.61
C GLY A 25 -4.97 -1.39 17.63
N ILE A 26 -5.11 -2.31 16.68
CA ILE A 26 -4.18 -2.50 15.57
C ILE A 26 -4.82 -1.98 14.28
N SER A 27 -4.12 -1.11 13.57
CA SER A 27 -4.56 -0.60 12.27
C SER A 27 -3.40 -0.31 11.35
N PHE A 28 -3.66 -0.36 10.06
CA PHE A 28 -2.69 -0.18 9.01
C PHE A 28 -3.26 0.68 7.90
N LYS A 29 -2.41 1.55 7.35
CA LYS A 29 -2.68 2.28 6.11
C LYS A 29 -1.38 2.43 5.33
N ALA A 30 -1.45 2.28 4.01
CA ALA A 30 -0.38 2.68 3.11
C ALA A 30 -0.93 3.33 1.84
N SER A 31 -0.14 4.26 1.30
CA SER A 31 -0.33 4.84 -0.01
C SER A 31 1.02 4.96 -0.69
N VAL A 32 1.11 4.48 -1.93
CA VAL A 32 2.27 4.58 -2.81
C VAL A 32 1.77 5.21 -4.11
N ALA A 33 2.39 6.30 -4.56
CA ALA A 33 1.89 7.03 -5.73
C ALA A 33 3.04 7.60 -6.57
N ARG A 34 2.85 7.61 -7.89
CA ARG A 34 3.76 8.29 -8.82
C ARG A 34 3.35 9.75 -8.94
N ILE A 35 4.10 10.62 -8.28
CA ILE A 35 3.78 12.03 -8.14
C ILE A 35 4.56 12.85 -9.18
N PRO A 36 3.88 13.68 -9.99
CA PRO A 36 4.55 14.60 -10.89
C PRO A 36 5.18 15.76 -10.10
N ARG A 37 6.41 16.14 -10.49
CA ARG A 37 7.11 17.35 -10.06
C ARG A 37 7.53 18.13 -11.31
N VAL A 38 7.92 19.40 -11.13
CA VAL A 38 8.25 20.33 -12.22
C VAL A 38 9.28 19.77 -13.23
N THR A 39 10.23 18.95 -12.77
CA THR A 39 11.33 18.42 -13.60
C THR A 39 11.31 16.89 -13.76
N GLY A 40 10.20 16.22 -13.43
CA GLY A 40 10.08 14.77 -13.59
C GLY A 40 9.01 14.14 -12.72
N THR A 41 9.15 12.85 -12.43
CA THR A 41 8.25 12.11 -11.54
C THR A 41 9.05 11.37 -10.49
N PHE A 42 8.50 11.25 -9.28
CA PHE A 42 9.03 10.37 -8.23
C PHE A 42 7.93 9.47 -7.68
N THR A 43 8.31 8.32 -7.14
CA THR A 43 7.37 7.45 -6.40
C THR A 43 7.43 7.82 -4.94
N GLY A 44 6.38 8.47 -4.44
CA GLY A 44 6.23 8.77 -3.02
C GLY A 44 5.45 7.71 -2.28
N PHE A 45 5.71 7.55 -0.99
CA PHE A 45 4.92 6.67 -0.14
C PHE A 45 4.72 7.25 1.27
N ILE A 46 3.58 6.88 1.86
CA ILE A 46 3.22 7.13 3.25
C ILE A 46 2.54 5.86 3.77
N ALA A 47 3.09 5.27 4.80
CA ALA A 47 2.48 4.16 5.51
C ALA A 47 2.55 4.35 7.03
N GLY A 48 1.57 3.80 7.72
CA GLY A 48 1.46 3.84 9.17
C GLY A 48 0.88 2.54 9.68
N PHE A 49 1.53 1.98 10.69
CA PHE A 49 1.08 0.78 11.40
C PHE A 49 0.95 1.09 12.88
N MET A 50 -0.28 1.07 13.40
CA MET A 50 -0.58 1.22 14.82
C MET A 50 -0.50 -0.15 15.48
N PHE A 51 0.39 -0.32 16.45
CA PHE A 51 0.55 -1.56 17.20
C PHE A 51 1.07 -1.25 18.60
N ASN A 52 0.57 -1.95 19.63
CA ASN A 52 0.93 -1.69 21.04
C ASN A 52 0.87 -0.21 21.43
N ASN A 53 -0.19 0.48 20.99
CA ASN A 53 -0.41 1.90 21.26
C ASN A 53 0.71 2.82 20.74
N ARG A 54 1.45 2.37 19.73
CA ARG A 54 2.54 3.09 19.06
C ARG A 54 2.31 3.12 17.55
N LEU A 55 2.45 4.32 16.98
CA LEU A 55 2.48 4.48 15.53
C LEU A 55 3.88 4.20 14.98
N HIS A 56 4.00 3.16 14.18
CA HIS A 56 5.15 2.85 13.34
C HIS A 56 4.94 3.53 11.98
N GLY A 57 5.50 4.73 11.82
CA GLY A 57 5.38 5.52 10.60
C GLY A 57 6.50 5.23 9.59
N PHE A 58 6.14 5.13 8.31
CA PHE A 58 7.06 4.95 7.19
C PHE A 58 6.74 6.00 6.13
N THR A 59 7.66 6.94 5.91
CA THR A 59 7.46 8.05 4.98
C THR A 59 8.77 8.37 4.28
N GLU A 60 8.71 9.03 3.13
CA GLU A 60 9.94 9.55 2.51
C GLU A 60 10.69 10.54 3.42
N TYR A 61 9.98 11.30 4.25
CA TYR A 61 10.56 12.35 5.09
C TYR A 61 11.26 11.82 6.36
N ASN A 62 10.90 10.63 6.83
CA ASN A 62 11.52 10.02 8.03
C ASN A 62 12.65 9.03 7.71
N ARG A 63 13.26 9.16 6.52
CA ARG A 63 14.34 8.28 6.02
C ARG A 63 13.93 6.79 5.96
N SER A 64 12.64 6.51 5.85
CA SER A 64 12.21 5.17 5.47
C SER A 64 12.51 4.97 3.99
N CYS A 65 12.65 3.73 3.57
CA CYS A 65 12.61 3.35 2.17
C CYS A 65 11.50 2.33 1.94
N MET A 66 10.93 2.36 0.74
CA MET A 66 10.17 1.23 0.21
C MET A 66 11.19 0.32 -0.47
N SER A 67 11.59 -0.76 0.19
CA SER A 67 12.66 -1.65 -0.29
C SER A 67 12.17 -2.70 -1.27
N MET A 68 10.86 -2.94 -1.32
CA MET A 68 10.23 -3.87 -2.26
C MET A 68 8.84 -3.38 -2.62
N LEU A 69 8.50 -3.48 -3.90
CA LEU A 69 7.13 -3.45 -4.39
C LEU A 69 7.04 -4.45 -5.54
N SER A 70 6.16 -5.43 -5.39
CA SER A 70 5.82 -6.41 -6.42
C SER A 70 4.32 -6.42 -6.60
N THR A 71 3.85 -6.35 -7.84
CA THR A 71 2.44 -6.48 -8.18
C THR A 71 2.32 -7.50 -9.30
N SER A 72 1.45 -8.49 -9.10
CA SER A 72 1.12 -9.52 -10.08
C SER A 72 -0.40 -9.67 -10.18
N GLU A 73 -0.87 -10.54 -11.06
CA GLU A 73 -2.29 -10.90 -11.12
C GLU A 73 -2.77 -11.69 -9.89
N GLU A 74 -1.84 -12.21 -9.07
CA GLU A 74 -2.12 -13.12 -7.96
C GLU A 74 -1.83 -12.50 -6.59
N ASP A 75 -0.94 -11.51 -6.51
CA ASP A 75 -0.50 -10.93 -5.24
C ASP A 75 0.10 -9.52 -5.41
N VAL A 76 0.00 -8.74 -4.33
CA VAL A 76 0.67 -7.46 -4.12
C VAL A 76 1.51 -7.55 -2.86
N GLU A 77 2.82 -7.37 -3.03
CA GLU A 77 3.77 -7.34 -1.93
C GLU A 77 4.45 -5.98 -1.81
N ILE A 78 4.51 -5.45 -0.59
CA ILE A 78 5.19 -4.17 -0.29
C ILE A 78 6.05 -4.34 0.95
N GLU A 79 7.28 -3.82 0.91
CA GLU A 79 8.14 -3.75 2.08
C GLU A 79 8.55 -2.29 2.35
N PHE A 80 8.23 -1.81 3.54
CA PHE A 80 8.72 -0.54 4.07
C PHE A 80 9.77 -0.81 5.14
N ARG A 81 10.89 -0.10 5.06
CA ARG A 81 12.03 -0.31 5.96
C ARG A 81 12.51 1.00 6.55
N THR A 82 12.84 0.94 7.83
CA THR A 82 13.63 1.94 8.56
C THR A 82 14.91 1.30 9.06
N ARG A 83 15.77 2.09 9.72
CA ARG A 83 16.95 1.56 10.42
C ARG A 83 16.60 0.49 11.48
N HIS A 84 15.43 0.57 12.10
CA HIS A 84 15.09 -0.24 13.28
C HIS A 84 14.03 -1.30 13.02
N ILE A 85 13.06 -0.99 12.15
CA ILE A 85 11.90 -1.85 11.87
C ILE A 85 11.68 -2.00 10.36
N THR A 86 11.21 -3.18 9.98
CA THR A 86 10.76 -3.54 8.63
C THR A 86 9.29 -3.97 8.72
N LEU A 87 8.45 -3.39 7.87
CA LEU A 87 7.05 -3.75 7.70
C LEU A 87 6.85 -4.40 6.33
N ARG A 88 6.41 -5.64 6.32
CA ARG A 88 6.04 -6.39 5.11
C ARG A 88 4.53 -6.52 5.02
N LEU A 89 4.07 -6.40 3.78
CA LEU A 89 2.68 -6.50 3.36
C LEU A 89 2.61 -7.52 2.24
N ALA A 90 1.66 -8.44 2.32
CA ALA A 90 1.29 -9.33 1.22
C ALA A 90 -0.24 -9.38 1.14
N ALA A 91 -0.79 -9.12 -0.04
CA ALA A 91 -2.21 -9.07 -0.27
C ALA A 91 -2.56 -9.90 -1.50
N PRO A 92 -2.93 -11.19 -1.31
CA PRO A 92 -3.30 -12.02 -2.44
C PRO A 92 -4.52 -11.41 -3.14
N VAL A 93 -4.41 -11.31 -4.46
CA VAL A 93 -5.50 -10.88 -5.33
C VAL A 93 -6.34 -12.11 -5.62
N ASP A 94 -7.41 -12.28 -4.85
CA ASP A 94 -8.28 -13.44 -5.00
C ASP A 94 -9.04 -13.35 -6.34
N LYS A 95 -8.94 -14.39 -7.18
CA LYS A 95 -9.60 -14.43 -8.52
C LYS A 95 -11.11 -14.22 -8.42
N ALA A 96 -11.72 -14.60 -7.31
CA ALA A 96 -13.16 -14.44 -7.05
C ALA A 96 -13.58 -12.99 -6.75
N THR A 97 -12.64 -12.15 -6.27
CA THR A 97 -12.86 -10.72 -6.01
C THR A 97 -12.53 -9.86 -7.25
N SER A 98 -12.35 -10.48 -8.42
CA SER A 98 -12.40 -9.77 -9.68
C SER A 98 -13.87 -9.47 -10.02
N LEU A 99 -14.50 -8.51 -9.33
CA LEU A 99 -15.89 -8.14 -9.59
C LEU A 99 -16.05 -6.66 -9.95
N ALA A 100 -16.54 -6.49 -11.18
CA ALA A 100 -17.17 -5.31 -11.76
C ALA A 100 -16.27 -4.07 -11.94
N ALA A 101 -15.20 -4.20 -12.72
CA ALA A 101 -14.74 -3.04 -13.50
C ALA A 101 -15.93 -2.54 -14.35
N PRO A 102 -16.31 -1.25 -14.31
CA PRO A 102 -17.33 -0.72 -15.20
C PRO A 102 -16.84 -0.87 -16.63
N VAL A 103 -17.43 -1.80 -17.38
CA VAL A 103 -17.28 -1.82 -18.83
C VAL A 103 -18.12 -0.66 -19.36
N ARG A 104 -17.40 0.44 -19.63
CA ARG A 104 -17.76 1.66 -20.36
C ARG A 104 -18.01 2.90 -19.50
N GLY A 105 -17.09 3.86 -19.64
CA GLY A 105 -17.43 5.27 -19.55
C GLY A 105 -16.27 6.20 -19.25
N LEU A 106 -15.25 6.24 -20.13
CA LEU A 106 -14.26 7.33 -20.27
C LEU A 106 -13.61 7.91 -18.99
N MET A 107 -12.40 7.43 -18.68
CA MET A 107 -11.15 8.23 -18.57
C MET A 107 -9.97 7.32 -18.19
N ASP A 108 -9.18 6.91 -19.20
CA ASP A 108 -7.79 6.39 -19.28
C ASP A 108 -7.02 5.69 -18.12
N GLY A 109 -7.62 5.41 -16.95
CA GLY A 109 -6.99 4.66 -15.87
C GLY A 109 -7.84 3.46 -15.50
N ARG A 110 -7.33 2.24 -15.68
CA ARG A 110 -7.96 1.02 -15.16
C ARG A 110 -7.76 1.05 -13.64
N ILE A 111 -8.80 1.40 -12.89
CA ILE A 111 -8.81 1.29 -11.42
C ILE A 111 -9.32 -0.10 -11.09
N GLU A 112 -8.46 -0.91 -10.47
CA GLU A 112 -8.82 -2.20 -9.91
C GLU A 112 -9.06 -1.98 -8.40
N GLU A 113 -10.33 -1.78 -8.03
CA GLU A 113 -10.77 -1.67 -6.64
C GLU A 113 -11.15 -3.06 -6.13
N SER A 114 -10.48 -3.55 -5.08
CA SER A 114 -10.88 -4.76 -4.36
C SER A 114 -11.27 -4.38 -2.94
N MET A 115 -12.56 -4.46 -2.64
CA MET A 115 -13.13 -4.17 -1.30
C MET A 115 -13.03 -5.36 -0.33
N THR A 116 -12.57 -6.54 -0.79
CA THR A 116 -12.37 -7.72 0.06
C THR A 116 -11.04 -8.39 -0.27
N SER A 117 -9.95 -7.80 0.21
CA SER A 117 -8.62 -8.39 0.10
C SER A 117 -8.12 -8.81 1.47
N VAL A 118 -7.57 -10.02 1.52
CA VAL A 118 -6.75 -10.45 2.66
C VAL A 118 -5.49 -9.59 2.66
N ILE A 119 -5.12 -9.01 3.80
CA ILE A 119 -3.86 -8.29 3.99
C ILE A 119 -3.10 -9.00 5.11
N ASN A 120 -1.96 -9.57 4.75
CA ASN A 120 -0.99 -10.12 5.68
C ASN A 120 0.03 -9.04 6.03
N LEU A 121 0.28 -8.89 7.33
CA LEU A 121 1.16 -7.88 7.90
C LEU A 121 2.21 -8.55 8.75
N THR A 122 3.48 -8.22 8.53
CA THR A 122 4.59 -8.65 9.40
C THR A 122 5.46 -7.46 9.75
N LEU A 123 5.63 -7.20 11.04
CA LEU A 123 6.59 -6.23 11.57
C LEU A 123 7.78 -6.99 12.16
N SER A 124 8.99 -6.64 11.76
CA SER A 124 10.22 -7.23 12.29
C SER A 124 11.27 -6.17 12.60
N GLU A 125 12.23 -6.51 13.45
CA GLU A 125 13.43 -5.71 13.66
C GLU A 125 14.35 -5.79 12.44
N THR A 126 14.76 -4.65 11.88
CA THR A 126 15.60 -4.62 10.67
C THR A 126 16.95 -5.29 10.87
N SER A 127 17.55 -5.17 12.06
CA SER A 127 18.89 -5.67 12.34
C SER A 127 18.96 -7.18 12.57
N THR A 128 17.93 -7.76 13.18
CA THR A 128 17.91 -9.16 13.63
C THR A 128 16.97 -10.03 12.80
N GLY A 129 15.99 -9.42 12.12
CA GLY A 129 14.89 -10.12 11.48
C GLY A 129 13.85 -10.66 12.47
N LEU A 130 13.98 -10.38 13.77
CA LEU A 130 13.05 -10.85 14.79
C LEU A 130 11.65 -10.31 14.52
N VAL A 131 10.67 -11.20 14.37
CA VAL A 131 9.27 -10.84 14.16
C VAL A 131 8.69 -10.30 15.46
N VAL A 132 8.25 -9.05 15.44
CA VAL A 132 7.60 -8.34 16.55
C VAL A 132 6.08 -8.47 16.45
N PHE A 133 5.55 -8.59 15.24
CA PHE A 133 4.13 -8.81 14.98
C PHE A 133 3.94 -9.57 13.66
N SER A 134 2.95 -10.46 13.63
CA SER A 134 2.41 -11.06 12.41
C SER A 134 0.89 -11.19 12.56
N GLY A 135 0.13 -10.81 11.54
CA GLY A 135 -1.32 -10.88 11.57
C GLY A 135 -1.94 -10.81 10.18
N GLU A 136 -3.19 -11.25 10.08
CA GLU A 136 -3.99 -11.28 8.87
C GLU A 136 -5.26 -10.44 9.07
N ASP A 137 -5.65 -9.65 8.08
CA ASP A 137 -6.97 -9.01 8.02
C ASP A 137 -7.71 -9.47 6.76
N ARG A 138 -8.87 -10.10 6.93
CA ARG A 138 -9.73 -10.56 5.83
C ARG A 138 -10.74 -9.52 5.35
N LYS A 139 -10.72 -8.32 5.94
CA LYS A 139 -11.55 -7.16 5.62
C LYS A 139 -10.68 -5.96 5.25
N GLY A 140 -9.49 -6.23 4.72
CA GLY A 140 -8.63 -5.21 4.14
C GLY A 140 -9.21 -4.64 2.85
N SER A 141 -8.83 -3.41 2.55
CA SER A 141 -9.16 -2.73 1.30
C SER A 141 -7.88 -2.43 0.54
N ILE A 142 -7.88 -2.69 -0.77
CA ILE A 142 -6.78 -2.36 -1.67
C ILE A 142 -7.34 -1.72 -2.94
N GLU A 143 -6.69 -0.64 -3.39
CA GLU A 143 -6.98 0.03 -4.64
C GLU A 143 -5.68 0.15 -5.43
N ILE A 144 -5.70 -0.26 -6.68
CA ILE A 144 -4.57 -0.16 -7.60
C ILE A 144 -5.04 0.57 -8.85
N SER A 145 -4.28 1.55 -9.30
CA SER A 145 -4.57 2.29 -10.52
C SER A 145 -3.31 2.61 -11.30
N GLY A 146 -3.45 2.62 -12.63
CA GLY A 146 -2.36 2.88 -13.56
C GLY A 146 -1.36 1.72 -13.65
N GLU A 147 -0.19 1.99 -14.24
CA GLU A 147 0.87 1.00 -14.40
C GLU A 147 1.65 0.83 -13.07
N SER A 148 1.25 -0.10 -12.21
CA SER A 148 1.89 -0.34 -10.91
C SER A 148 3.39 -0.65 -10.98
N LYS A 149 3.87 -1.24 -12.08
CA LYS A 149 5.32 -1.45 -12.35
C LYS A 149 6.11 -0.15 -12.31
N ASN A 150 5.48 0.98 -12.63
CA ASN A 150 6.09 2.29 -12.55
C ASN A 150 6.28 2.80 -11.11
N LEU A 151 5.80 2.08 -10.11
CA LEU A 151 5.96 2.41 -8.69
C LEU A 151 7.12 1.64 -8.04
N MET A 152 7.75 0.70 -8.74
CA MET A 152 8.86 -0.09 -8.17
C MET A 152 10.00 0.82 -7.67
N PRO A 153 10.62 0.50 -6.52
CA PRO A 153 11.77 1.25 -6.04
C PRO A 153 12.92 1.16 -7.04
N ARG A 154 13.68 2.26 -7.15
CA ARG A 154 14.88 2.33 -8.01
C ARG A 154 16.07 1.64 -7.38
#